data_AF-A0AA37NMF7-F1
#
_entry.id   AF-A0AA37NMF7-F1
#
_cell.length_a   1.000
_cell.length_b   1.000
_cell.length_c   1.000
_cell.angle_alpha   90.00
_cell.angle_beta   90.00
_cell.angle_gamma   90.00
#
_symmetry.space_group_name_H-M   'P 1'
#
loop_
_entity.id
_entity.type
_entity.pdbx_description
1 polymer ?
#
loop_
_entity_poly.entity_id
_entity_poly.type
_entity_poly.pdbx_seq_one_letter_code
_entity_poly.pdbx_strand_id
1 'polypeptide(L)'
;MDCKTKIKELRESTGMNRKEFCKYFRIPYRTVTEWELDNRHAPEYVLRLLEYYIQNEGLAKKKVTDECSEMEERGGLHEKN
;
A
#
# COMPACT_ATOMS: atom_id res chain seq x y z
N MET A 1 4.56 -0.48 -9.47
CA MET A 1 3.19 -0.44 -8.90
C MET A 1 3.06 0.78 -8.02
N ASP A 2 2.07 1.64 -8.24
CA ASP A 2 1.89 2.86 -7.44
C ASP A 2 1.54 2.51 -5.98
N CYS A 3 2.13 3.22 -5.01
CA CYS A 3 1.86 3.01 -3.57
C CYS A 3 0.37 3.14 -3.23
N LYS A 4 -0.34 4.06 -3.89
CA LYS A 4 -1.79 4.27 -3.74
C LYS A 4 -2.62 3.05 -4.15
N THR A 5 -2.17 2.33 -5.19
CA THR A 5 -2.88 1.17 -5.71
C THR A 5 -2.67 0.01 -4.76
N LYS A 6 -1.43 -0.20 -4.29
CA LYS A 6 -1.09 -1.27 -3.35
C LYS A 6 -1.83 -1.13 -2.02
N ILE A 7 -1.93 0.06 -1.43
CA ILE A 7 -2.67 0.25 -0.17
C ILE A 7 -4.18 -0.02 -0.35
N LYS A 8 -4.75 0.38 -1.49
CA LYS A 8 -6.16 0.17 -1.80
C LYS A 8 -6.46 -1.33 -1.98
N GLU A 9 -5.60 -2.05 -2.69
CA GLU A 9 -5.68 -3.50 -2.86
C GLU A 9 -5.55 -4.24 -1.53
N LEU A 10 -4.58 -3.84 -0.68
CA LEU A 10 -4.43 -4.42 0.66
C LEU A 10 -5.71 -4.25 1.48
N ARG A 11 -6.32 -3.06 1.49
CA ARG A 11 -7.62 -2.86 2.17
C ARG A 11 -8.72 -3.73 1.57
N GLU A 12 -8.86 -3.75 0.25
CA GLU A 12 -9.90 -4.53 -0.41
C GLU A 12 -9.74 -6.05 -0.22
N SER A 13 -8.49 -6.53 -0.11
CA SER A 13 -8.17 -7.94 0.17
C SER A 13 -8.67 -8.40 1.55
N THR A 14 -8.66 -7.51 2.54
CA THR A 14 -9.20 -7.79 3.89
C THR A 14 -10.73 -7.86 3.91
N GLY A 15 -11.40 -7.33 2.88
CA GLY A 15 -12.85 -7.18 2.86
C GLY A 15 -13.41 -6.17 3.88
N MET A 16 -12.55 -5.39 4.55
CA MET A 16 -12.96 -4.38 5.52
C MET A 16 -13.29 -3.05 4.86
N ASN A 17 -14.24 -2.31 5.43
CA ASN A 17 -14.47 -0.92 5.04
C ASN A 17 -13.34 -0.03 5.59
N ARG A 18 -13.10 1.17 5.02
CA ARG A 18 -12.00 2.06 5.47
C ARG A 18 -12.02 2.32 6.97
N LYS A 19 -13.19 2.56 7.57
CA LYS A 19 -13.31 2.81 9.01
C LYS A 19 -12.85 1.61 9.85
N GLU A 20 -13.21 0.40 9.41
CA GLU A 20 -12.83 -0.85 10.09
C GLU A 20 -11.34 -1.11 9.95
N PHE A 21 -10.80 -0.95 8.74
CA PHE A 21 -9.37 -1.06 8.46
C PHE A 21 -8.55 -0.09 9.34
N CYS A 22 -8.97 1.17 9.42
CA CYS A 22 -8.31 2.18 10.25
C CYS A 22 -8.37 1.82 11.74
N LYS A 23 -9.51 1.32 12.21
CA LYS A 23 -9.69 0.89 13.61
C LYS A 23 -8.82 -0.33 13.93
N TYR A 24 -8.72 -1.27 12.99
CA TYR A 24 -7.96 -2.51 13.13
C TYR A 24 -6.45 -2.26 13.23
N PHE A 25 -5.89 -1.60 12.23
CA PHE A 25 -4.46 -1.28 12.17
C PHE A 25 -4.08 -0.07 13.04
N ARG A 26 -5.06 0.56 13.70
CA ARG A 26 -4.91 1.78 14.51
C ARG A 26 -4.23 2.93 13.74
N ILE A 27 -4.52 3.01 12.44
CA ILE A 27 -4.04 4.07 11.54
C ILE A 27 -5.14 5.14 11.44
N PRO A 28 -4.82 6.44 11.55
CA PRO A 28 -5.82 7.49 11.37
C PRO A 28 -6.49 7.43 9.99
N TYR A 29 -7.82 7.66 9.96
CA TYR A 29 -8.60 7.63 8.73
C TYR A 29 -8.09 8.59 7.65
N ARG A 30 -7.65 9.78 8.05
CA ARG A 30 -7.07 10.77 7.15
C ARG A 30 -5.79 10.26 6.50
N THR A 31 -4.93 9.54 7.22
CA THR A 31 -3.69 8.98 6.70
C THR A 31 -3.94 7.96 5.61
N VAL A 32 -4.84 6.99 5.85
CA VAL A 32 -5.22 5.99 4.82
C VAL A 32 -5.85 6.68 3.61
N THR A 33 -6.69 7.69 3.83
CA THR A 33 -7.31 8.46 2.74
C THR A 33 -6.27 9.22 1.91
N GLU A 34 -5.29 9.86 2.54
CA GLU A 34 -4.22 10.57 1.84
C GLU A 34 -3.29 9.63 1.05
N TRP A 35 -3.05 8.41 1.56
CA TRP A 35 -2.33 7.37 0.84
C TRP A 35 -3.11 6.86 -0.37
N GLU A 36 -4.42 6.65 -0.25
CA GLU A 36 -5.28 6.25 -1.38
C GLU A 36 -5.46 7.36 -2.42
N LEU A 37 -5.43 8.63 -2.01
CA LEU A 37 -5.56 9.80 -2.88
C LEU A 37 -4.25 10.25 -3.52
N ASP A 38 -3.12 9.57 -3.24
CA ASP A 38 -1.78 9.93 -3.73
C ASP A 38 -1.26 11.29 -3.24
N ASN A 39 -1.91 11.89 -2.25
CA ASN A 39 -1.47 13.16 -1.65
C ASN A 39 -0.20 12.96 -0.80
N ARG A 40 -0.04 11.76 -0.24
CA ARG A 40 1.17 11.32 0.47
C ARG A 40 1.43 9.85 0.15
N HIS A 41 2.70 9.47 0.06
CA HIS A 41 3.08 8.08 -0.14
C HIS A 41 3.18 7.37 1.20
N ALA A 42 2.61 6.17 1.28
CA ALA A 42 2.84 5.29 2.42
C ALA A 42 4.32 4.88 2.42
N PRO A 43 5.02 4.93 3.57
CA PRO A 43 6.37 4.40 3.64
C PRO A 43 6.40 2.92 3.27
N GLU A 44 7.40 2.48 2.51
CA GLU A 44 7.48 1.11 1.99
C GLU A 44 7.42 0.05 3.10
N TYR A 45 8.06 0.31 4.25
CA TYR A 45 8.01 -0.60 5.40
C TYR A 45 6.60 -0.79 5.95
N VAL A 46 5.71 0.22 5.84
CA VAL A 46 4.32 0.12 6.28
C VAL A 46 3.55 -0.81 5.34
N LEU A 47 3.78 -0.73 4.03
CA LEU A 47 3.16 -1.62 3.06
C LEU A 47 3.55 -3.08 3.32
N ARG A 48 4.85 -3.35 3.53
CA ARG A 48 5.35 -4.69 3.89
C ARG A 48 4.75 -5.19 5.20
N LEU A 49 4.62 -4.32 6.21
CA LEU A 49 4.05 -4.69 7.49
C LEU A 49 2.56 -5.05 7.37
N LEU A 50 1.78 -4.24 6.65
CA LEU A 50 0.37 -4.51 6.39
C LEU A 50 0.18 -5.82 5.61
N GLU A 51 0.98 -6.04 4.58
CA GLU A 51 0.98 -7.27 3.79
C GLU A 51 1.25 -8.50 4.68
N TYR A 52 2.25 -8.43 5.53
CA TYR A 52 2.56 -9.48 6.51
C TYR A 52 1.41 -9.75 7.48
N TYR A 53 0.83 -8.72 8.10
CA TYR A 53 -0.29 -8.89 9.02
C TYR A 53 -1.50 -9.54 8.35
N ILE A 54 -1.85 -9.08 7.14
CA ILE A 54 -3.01 -9.59 6.41
C ILE A 54 -2.83 -11.07 6.04
N GLN A 55 -1.62 -11.48 5.66
CA GLN A 55 -1.29 -12.87 5.38
C GLN A 55 -1.30 -13.72 6.67
N ASN A 56 -0.65 -13.24 7.73
CA ASN A 56 -0.46 -14.00 8.96
C ASN A 56 -1.75 -14.17 9.77
N GLU A 57 -2.63 -13.17 9.76
CA GLU A 57 -3.93 -13.24 10.44
C GLU A 57 -5.03 -13.88 9.59
N GLY A 58 -4.70 -14.33 8.37
CA GLY A 58 -5.66 -14.97 7.46
C GLY A 58 -6.77 -14.03 6.98
N LEU A 59 -6.53 -12.71 7.02
CA LEU A 59 -7.49 -11.70 6.60
C LEU A 59 -7.58 -11.59 5.07
N ALA A 60 -6.55 -12.04 4.35
CA ALA A 60 -6.58 -12.07 2.89
C ALA A 60 -7.63 -13.05 2.37
N LYS A 61 -8.63 -12.53 1.65
CA LYS A 61 -9.34 -13.35 0.66
C LYS A 61 -8.33 -13.72 -0.42
N LYS A 62 -7.95 -15.00 -0.53
CA LYS A 62 -7.00 -15.53 -1.53
C LYS A 62 -7.20 -14.84 -2.89
N LYS A 63 -6.32 -13.90 -3.20
CA LYS A 63 -6.06 -13.47 -4.56
C LYS A 63 -4.59 -13.77 -4.81
N VAL A 64 -4.36 -14.72 -5.71
CA VAL A 64 -3.06 -15.01 -6.28
C VAL A 64 -2.66 -13.75 -7.06
N THR A 65 -1.63 -13.05 -6.61
CA THR A 65 -0.86 -12.16 -7.49
C THR A 65 0.59 -12.24 -7.09
N ASP A 66 1.31 -12.87 -8.02
CA ASP A 66 2.75 -13.03 -8.13
C ASP A 66 3.44 -11.67 -8.39
N GLU A 67 4.73 -11.62 -8.05
CA GLU A 67 5.77 -10.68 -8.51
C GLU A 67 5.71 -9.19 -8.07
N CYS A 68 6.62 -8.85 -7.15
CA CYS A 68 7.09 -7.50 -6.83
C CYS A 68 8.58 -7.40 -7.20
N SER A 69 8.86 -6.96 -8.42
CA SER A 69 10.19 -6.57 -8.95
C SER A 69 9.88 -5.79 -10.25
N GLU A 70 10.29 -4.56 -10.52
CA GLU A 70 11.60 -3.92 -10.39
C GLU A 70 11.48 -2.38 -10.47
N MET A 71 12.46 -1.74 -9.82
CA MET A 71 13.22 -0.54 -10.23
C MET A 71 12.53 0.81 -10.43
N GLU A 72 12.80 1.69 -9.46
CA GLU A 72 13.08 3.11 -9.73
C GLU A 72 14.16 3.23 -10.81
N GLU A 73 13.77 3.65 -12.01
CA GLU A 73 14.71 4.15 -13.02
C GLU A 73 14.53 5.68 -13.14
N ARG A 74 15.45 6.37 -12.46
CA ARG A 74 16.11 7.63 -12.81
C ARG A 74 15.27 8.90 -13.04
N GLY A 75 15.23 9.72 -11.99
CA GLY A 75 15.44 11.16 -12.13
C GLY A 75 16.93 11.49 -12.16
N GLY A 76 17.43 12.03 -13.27
CA GLY A 76 18.80 12.55 -13.41
C GLY A 76 18.87 13.55 -14.58
N LEU A 77 18.80 14.83 -14.26
CA LEU A 77 19.07 15.96 -15.17
C LEU A 77 20.56 16.04 -15.55
N HIS A 78 20.84 16.77 -16.64
CA HIS A 78 22.14 17.21 -17.20
C HIS A 78 22.70 16.25 -18.25
N GLU A 79 22.88 16.65 -19.51
CA GLU A 79 23.87 17.66 -19.91
C GLU A 79 23.47 18.38 -21.21
N LYS A 80 23.70 19.69 -21.24
CA LYS A 80 23.68 20.52 -22.45
C LYS A 80 25.03 20.36 -23.15
N ASN A 81 25.02 20.06 -24.45
CA ASN A 81 25.92 20.67 -25.42
C ASN A 81 25.25 20.68 -26.80
#